data_AF-A0A914S1L7-F1
#
_entry.id   AF-A0A914S1L7-F1
#
_cell.length_a   1.000
_cell.length_b   1.000
_cell.length_c   1.000
_cell.angle_alpha   90.00
_cell.angle_beta   90.00
_cell.angle_gamma   90.00
#
_symmetry.space_group_name_H-M   'P 1'
#
loop_
_entity.id
_entity.type
_entity.pdbx_description
1 polymer ?
#
loop_
_entity_poly.entity_id
_entity_poly.type
_entity_poly.pdbx_seq_one_letter_code
_entity_poly.pdbx_strand_id
1 'polypeptide(L)'
;MQLNAYKSTGDSVGGSKFFNEVGAVKAKNLKWREIVIARRQPRRMFLQSNTVLNEKGDVVLKTYPETFEGIIQSVVDRYSPQIVADLEALWCPS
;
A
#
# COMPACT_ATOMS: atom_id res chain seq x y z
N MET A 1 23.60 -13.57 7.57
CA MET A 1 23.61 -14.95 7.01
C MET A 1 22.55 -15.88 7.62
N GLN A 2 22.21 -15.77 8.91
CA GLN A 2 21.28 -16.72 9.58
C GLN A 2 19.84 -16.72 9.03
N LEU A 3 19.24 -15.55 8.75
CA LEU A 3 17.88 -15.49 8.18
C LEU A 3 17.76 -16.21 6.83
N ASN A 4 18.76 -16.06 5.96
CA ASN A 4 18.77 -16.72 4.65
C ASN A 4 18.89 -18.24 4.79
N ALA A 5 19.73 -18.72 5.72
CA ALA A 5 19.90 -20.15 5.98
C ALA A 5 18.58 -20.80 6.42
N TYR A 6 17.89 -20.26 7.43
CA TYR A 6 16.60 -20.80 7.90
C TYR A 6 15.52 -20.80 6.82
N LYS A 7 15.48 -19.75 5.98
CA LYS A 7 14.55 -19.69 4.84
C LYS A 7 14.87 -20.76 3.79
N SER A 8 16.15 -20.93 3.42
CA SER A 8 16.57 -21.89 2.40
C SER A 8 16.44 -23.34 2.85
N THR A 9 16.59 -23.64 4.13
CA THR A 9 16.43 -24.99 4.69
C THR A 9 15.00 -25.30 5.13
N GLY A 10 14.07 -24.34 5.03
CA GLY A 10 12.68 -24.51 5.47
C GLY A 10 12.53 -24.70 6.97
N ASP A 11 13.53 -24.33 7.78
CA ASP A 11 13.48 -24.46 9.24
C ASP A 11 12.62 -23.34 9.84
N SER A 12 11.32 -23.58 9.86
CA SER A 12 10.32 -22.64 10.36
C SER A 12 10.43 -22.42 11.88
N VAL A 13 10.85 -23.42 12.64
CA VAL A 13 10.96 -23.36 14.11
C VAL A 13 12.17 -22.49 14.49
N GLY A 14 13.35 -22.81 13.96
CA GLY A 14 14.57 -22.04 14.18
C GLY A 14 14.47 -20.62 13.62
N GLY A 15 13.92 -20.48 12.41
CA GLY A 15 13.72 -19.19 11.75
C GLY A 15 12.77 -18.27 12.51
N SER A 16 11.63 -18.78 12.97
CA SER A 16 10.65 -17.97 13.72
C SER A 16 11.19 -17.54 15.08
N LYS A 17 11.89 -18.44 15.80
CA LYS A 17 12.54 -18.10 17.08
C LYS A 17 13.54 -16.96 16.89
N PHE A 18 14.44 -17.10 15.92
CA PHE A 18 15.44 -16.07 15.61
C PHE A 18 14.79 -14.72 15.23
N PHE A 19 13.79 -14.73 14.34
CA PHE A 19 13.11 -13.51 13.91
C PHE A 19 12.43 -12.78 15.08
N ASN A 20 11.74 -13.53 15.94
CA ASN A 20 11.04 -12.98 17.09
C ASN A 20 12.01 -12.39 18.13
N GLU A 21 13.12 -13.08 18.41
CA GLU A 21 14.14 -12.60 19.36
C GLU A 21 14.82 -11.32 18.88
N VAL A 22 15.17 -11.25 17.59
CA VAL A 22 15.80 -10.05 16.98
C VAL A 22 14.80 -8.89 16.88
N GLY A 23 13.55 -9.17 16.56
CA GLY A 23 12.47 -8.18 16.44
C GLY A 23 11.88 -7.72 17.79
N ALA A 24 12.25 -8.34 18.90
CA ALA A 24 11.64 -8.08 20.21
C ALA A 24 11.82 -6.62 20.66
N VAL A 25 10.71 -5.97 21.00
CA VAL A 25 10.71 -4.59 21.50
C VAL A 25 11.12 -4.58 22.97
N LYS A 26 12.29 -4.00 23.27
CA LYS A 26 12.83 -3.88 24.64
C LYS A 26 12.36 -2.58 25.30
N ALA A 27 12.48 -2.48 26.63
CA ALA A 27 12.03 -1.31 27.40
C ALA A 27 12.60 0.03 26.88
N LYS A 28 13.87 0.06 26.43
CA LYS A 28 14.46 1.26 25.81
C LYS A 28 13.76 1.69 24.51
N ASN A 29 13.28 0.73 23.72
CA ASN A 29 12.59 0.98 22.46
C ASN A 29 11.21 1.60 22.71
N LEU A 30 10.55 1.23 23.82
CA LEU A 30 9.25 1.81 24.21
C LEU A 30 9.38 3.30 24.57
N LYS A 31 10.45 3.69 25.28
CA LYS A 31 10.73 5.11 25.55
C LYS A 31 10.91 5.92 24.27
N TRP A 32 11.62 5.37 23.28
CA TRP A 32 11.78 6.02 21.97
C TRP A 32 10.49 6.06 21.17
N ARG A 33 9.62 5.06 21.31
CA ARG A 33 8.33 5.00 20.61
C ARG A 33 7.48 6.24 20.90
N GLU A 34 7.45 6.73 22.13
CA GLU A 34 6.69 7.94 22.49
C GLU A 34 7.14 9.15 21.67
N ILE A 35 8.46 9.36 21.56
CA ILE A 35 9.06 10.44 20.79
C ILE A 35 8.77 10.27 19.28
N VAL A 36 8.91 9.05 18.76
CA VAL A 36 8.66 8.73 17.35
C VAL A 36 7.20 8.97 16.97
N ILE A 37 6.27 8.56 17.83
CA ILE A 37 4.84 8.77 17.61
C ILE A 37 4.49 10.26 17.67
N ALA A 38 5.03 10.99 18.65
CA ALA A 38 4.81 12.44 18.77
C ALA A 38 5.30 13.22 17.54
N ARG A 39 6.33 12.72 16.85
CA ARG A 39 6.92 13.36 15.65
C ARG A 39 6.50 12.70 14.33
N ARG A 40 5.56 11.76 14.37
CA ARG A 40 5.16 10.97 13.20
C ARG A 40 4.55 11.88 12.14
N GLN A 41 5.18 11.91 10.97
CA GLN A 41 4.61 12.57 9.79
C GLN A 41 3.56 11.67 9.13
N PRO A 42 2.43 12.23 8.64
CA PRO A 42 1.49 11.48 7.82
C PRO A 42 2.20 10.83 6.62
N ARG A 43 1.81 9.60 6.25
CA ARG A 43 2.36 8.95 5.06
C ARG A 43 1.88 9.72 3.82
N ARG A 44 2.82 10.02 2.92
CA ARG A 44 2.52 10.68 1.66
C ARG A 44 1.58 9.80 0.83
N MET A 45 0.59 10.43 0.22
CA MET A 45 -0.24 9.80 -0.80
C MET A 45 0.38 10.05 -2.16
N PHE A 46 0.34 9.04 -3.03
CA PHE A 46 0.83 9.14 -4.39
C PHE A 46 -0.35 9.25 -5.32
N LEU A 47 -0.38 10.32 -6.10
CA LEU A 47 -1.32 10.47 -7.20
C LEU A 47 -0.87 9.58 -8.36
N GLN A 48 -1.77 8.77 -8.88
CA GLN A 48 -1.51 7.91 -10.04
C GLN A 48 -2.28 8.39 -11.25
N SER A 49 -1.56 8.72 -12.32
CA SER A 49 -2.14 9.03 -13.62
C SER A 49 -2.89 7.82 -14.22
N ASN A 50 -3.87 8.09 -15.08
CA ASN A 50 -4.58 7.05 -15.83
C ASN A 50 -4.10 7.05 -17.29
N THR A 51 -4.31 5.94 -17.98
CA THR A 51 -4.11 5.83 -19.43
C THR A 51 -5.46 5.68 -20.11
N VAL A 52 -5.69 6.44 -21.18
CA VAL A 52 -6.94 6.41 -21.97
C VAL A 52 -6.62 6.23 -23.44
N LEU A 53 -7.49 5.55 -24.18
CA LEU A 53 -7.40 5.50 -25.64
C LEU A 53 -8.01 6.77 -26.23
N ASN A 54 -7.31 7.43 -27.14
CA ASN A 54 -7.87 8.54 -27.91
C ASN A 54 -8.76 8.04 -29.05
N GLU A 55 -9.41 8.96 -29.77
CA GLU A 55 -10.27 8.64 -30.92
C GLU A 55 -9.54 7.93 -32.08
N LYS A 56 -8.20 8.04 -32.12
CA LYS A 56 -7.32 7.40 -33.12
C LYS A 56 -6.82 6.03 -32.66
N GLY A 57 -7.16 5.61 -31.44
CA GLY A 57 -6.69 4.35 -30.84
C GLY A 57 -5.32 4.42 -30.16
N ASP A 58 -4.71 5.59 -30.02
CA ASP A 58 -3.44 5.76 -29.29
C ASP A 58 -3.65 5.85 -27.78
N VAL A 59 -2.70 5.33 -27.00
CA VAL A 59 -2.70 5.43 -25.55
C VAL A 59 -2.16 6.79 -25.11
N VAL A 60 -2.96 7.54 -24.36
CA VAL A 60 -2.63 8.86 -23.82
C VAL A 60 -2.61 8.83 -22.30
N LEU A 61 -1.63 9.50 -21.70
CA LEU A 61 -1.54 9.67 -20.25
C LEU A 61 -2.41 10.84 -19.78
N LYS A 62 -3.38 10.55 -18.92
CA LYS A 62 -4.22 11.53 -18.22
C LYS A 62 -3.65 11.80 -16.83
N THR A 63 -3.15 13.02 -16.63
CA THR A 63 -2.61 13.49 -15.35
C THR A 63 -3.67 14.28 -14.57
N TYR A 64 -3.46 14.41 -13.27
CA TYR A 64 -4.36 15.14 -12.37
C TYR A 64 -3.55 16.12 -11.49
N PRO A 65 -4.17 17.14 -10.90
CA PRO A 65 -3.49 18.01 -9.94
C PRO A 65 -3.11 17.26 -8.65
N GLU A 66 -1.96 17.60 -8.04
CA GLU A 66 -1.50 17.03 -6.75
C GLU A 66 -2.32 17.55 -5.55
N THR A 67 -3.61 17.29 -5.58
CA THR A 67 -4.62 17.70 -4.59
C THR A 67 -5.42 16.48 -4.14
N PHE A 68 -6.14 16.58 -3.03
CA PHE A 68 -7.02 15.50 -2.58
C PHE A 68 -8.11 15.20 -3.61
N GLU A 69 -8.68 16.26 -4.19
CA GLU A 69 -9.67 16.20 -5.26
C GLU A 69 -9.07 15.53 -6.51
N GLY A 70 -7.83 15.84 -6.87
CA GLY A 70 -7.14 15.19 -7.98
C GLY A 70 -6.89 13.70 -7.74
N ILE A 71 -6.58 13.29 -6.51
CA ILE A 71 -6.48 11.87 -6.14
C ILE A 71 -7.84 11.18 -6.30
N ILE A 72 -8.92 11.76 -5.77
CA ILE A 72 -10.26 11.21 -5.89
C ILE A 72 -10.66 11.08 -7.36
N GLN A 73 -10.47 12.15 -8.15
CA GLN A 73 -10.82 12.14 -9.57
C GLN A 73 -10.02 11.10 -10.35
N SER A 74 -8.75 10.87 -10.00
CA SER A 74 -7.93 9.83 -10.65
C SER A 74 -8.46 8.42 -10.44
N VAL A 75 -9.17 8.18 -9.33
CA VAL A 75 -9.84 6.90 -9.06
C VAL A 75 -11.20 6.83 -9.75
N VAL A 76 -12.00 7.91 -9.69
CA VAL A 76 -13.30 7.98 -10.37
C VAL A 76 -13.16 7.73 -11.87
N ASP A 77 -12.21 8.40 -12.51
CA ASP A 77 -11.97 8.28 -13.96
C ASP A 77 -11.29 6.96 -14.36
N ARG A 78 -10.92 6.11 -13.40
CA ARG A 78 -10.21 4.84 -13.67
C ARG A 78 -11.15 3.73 -14.11
N TYR A 79 -12.39 3.76 -13.63
CA TYR A 79 -13.36 2.70 -13.85
C TYR A 79 -14.60 3.26 -14.54
N SER A 80 -15.19 2.48 -15.45
CA SER A 80 -16.47 2.87 -16.02
C SER A 80 -17.58 2.74 -14.96
N PRO A 81 -18.66 3.54 -15.06
CA PRO A 81 -19.78 3.46 -14.11
C PRO A 81 -20.38 2.05 -14.00
N GLN A 82 -20.38 1.29 -15.09
CA GLN A 82 -20.85 -0.10 -15.08
C GLN A 82 -19.95 -0.99 -14.21
N ILE A 83 -18.63 -0.88 -14.37
CA ILE A 83 -17.68 -1.64 -13.55
C ILE A 83 -17.84 -1.28 -12.08
N VAL A 84 -18.06 0.01 -11.76
CA VAL A 84 -18.29 0.45 -10.38
C VAL A 84 -19.56 -0.20 -9.82
N ALA A 85 -20.67 -0.17 -10.56
CA ALA A 85 -21.92 -0.80 -10.13
C ALA A 85 -21.78 -2.32 -9.92
N ASP A 86 -21.09 -3.01 -10.83
CA ASP A 86 -20.83 -4.45 -10.73
C ASP A 86 -19.97 -4.76 -9.49
N LEU A 87 -18.95 -3.95 -9.21
CA LEU A 87 -18.09 -4.09 -8.03
C LEU A 87 -18.86 -3.81 -6.74
N GLU A 88 -19.73 -2.81 -6.70
CA GLU A 88 -20.54 -2.47 -5.54
C GLU A 88 -21.50 -3.62 -5.19
N ALA A 89 -22.14 -4.24 -6.18
CA ALA A 89 -23.00 -5.40 -5.99
C ALA A 89 -22.26 -6.63 -5.42
N LEU A 90 -21.01 -6.83 -5.81
CA LEU A 90 -20.17 -7.93 -5.30
C LEU A 90 -19.61 -7.63 -3.90
N TRP A 91 -19.25 -6.37 -3.63
CA TRP A 91 -18.58 -5.96 -2.40
C TRP A 91 -19.55 -5.85 -1.22
N CYS A 92 -20.76 -5.38 -1.47
CA CYS A 92 -21.81 -5.28 -0.47
C CYS A 92 -22.98 -6.19 -0.85
N PRO A 93 -22.84 -7.52 -0.63
CA PRO A 93 -23.96 -8.43 -0.84
C PRO A 93 -25.06 -8.07 0.15
N SER A 94 -26.11 -7.41 -0.35
CA SER A 94 -27.37 -7.20 0.35
C SER A 94 -28.06 -8.52 0.65
#